data_AF-A0A1W9R067-F1
#
_entry.id   AF-A0A1W9R067-F1
#
_cell.length_a   1.000
_cell.length_b   1.000
_cell.length_c   1.000
_cell.angle_alpha   90.00
_cell.angle_beta   90.00
_cell.angle_gamma   90.00
#
_symmetry.space_group_name_H-M   'P 1'
#
loop_
_entity.id
_entity.type
_entity.pdbx_description
1 polymer ?
#
loop_
_entity_poly.entity_id
_entity_poly.type
_entity_poly.pdbx_seq_one_letter_code
_entity_poly.pdbx_strand_id
1 'polypeptide(L)'
;MNLNEINNTAFEGYVWLSDKDKPRMLKGETFNFSKYEDGNNPFIIEALLFDKATDVSYTVRHTGKYIIGKFNLNDYTDENFVGVEYLSHRLKDVNKVNFKQLWLPEEDENCEGMPVMKMKALIFTGFDCKTEK
;
A
#
# COMPACT_ATOMS: atom_id res chain seq x y z
N MET A 1 9.77 11.08 3.84
CA MET A 1 8.65 11.46 2.98
C MET A 1 7.55 12.03 3.85
N ASN A 2 6.88 13.08 3.38
CA ASN A 2 5.74 13.72 4.02
C ASN A 2 4.44 13.44 3.24
N LEU A 3 3.28 13.65 3.86
CA LEU A 3 1.98 13.38 3.21
C LEU A 3 1.75 14.23 1.95
N ASN A 4 2.22 15.48 1.94
CA ASN A 4 2.12 16.38 0.81
C ASN A 4 3.04 16.03 -0.38
N GLU A 5 3.95 15.07 -0.20
CA GLU A 5 4.83 14.55 -1.26
C GLU A 5 4.21 13.35 -1.99
N ILE A 6 3.05 12.85 -1.54
CA ILE A 6 2.28 11.85 -2.27
C ILE A 6 1.66 12.52 -3.49
N ASN A 7 1.93 11.98 -4.68
CA ASN A 7 1.42 12.52 -5.93
C ASN A 7 -0.11 12.49 -5.93
N ASN A 8 -0.75 13.57 -6.33
CA ASN A 8 -2.21 13.63 -6.40
C ASN A 8 -2.72 13.00 -7.71
N THR A 9 -2.59 11.68 -7.84
CA THR A 9 -3.04 10.90 -9.01
C THR A 9 -4.30 10.10 -8.70
N ALA A 10 -4.86 9.44 -9.73
CA ALA A 10 -6.02 8.59 -9.57
C ALA A 10 -5.59 7.27 -8.91
N PHE A 11 -6.01 7.06 -7.66
CA PHE A 11 -5.64 5.88 -6.89
C PHE A 11 -6.74 4.84 -6.90
N GLU A 12 -6.33 3.59 -6.98
CA GLU A 12 -7.08 2.48 -6.41
C GLU A 12 -6.56 2.23 -4.99
N GLY A 13 -7.44 2.18 -4.00
CA GLY A 13 -6.99 2.05 -2.62
C GLY A 13 -8.04 2.39 -1.59
N TYR A 14 -7.59 2.65 -0.36
CA TYR A 14 -8.42 3.25 0.66
C TYR A 14 -7.61 4.19 1.55
N VAL A 15 -8.34 5.11 2.19
CA VAL A 15 -7.85 5.98 3.27
C VAL A 15 -8.78 5.84 4.46
N TRP A 16 -8.24 5.52 5.63
CA TRP A 16 -8.97 5.45 6.89
C TRP A 16 -8.64 6.66 7.75
N LEU A 17 -9.65 7.50 8.00
CA LEU A 17 -9.55 8.68 8.87
C LEU A 17 -9.92 8.36 10.31
N SER A 18 -9.33 9.10 11.25
CA SER A 18 -9.51 8.90 12.69
C SER A 18 -10.93 9.16 13.21
N ASP A 19 -11.72 9.96 12.48
CA ASP A 19 -13.11 10.29 12.81
C ASP A 19 -14.13 9.41 12.08
N LYS A 20 -13.68 8.35 11.40
CA LYS A 20 -14.55 7.44 10.62
C LYS A 20 -14.43 6.01 11.11
N ASP A 21 -15.57 5.34 11.25
CA ASP A 21 -15.63 3.92 11.61
C ASP A 21 -15.22 2.98 10.48
N LYS A 22 -15.19 3.48 9.24
CA LYS A 22 -14.87 2.71 8.03
C LYS A 22 -13.94 3.49 7.11
N PRO A 23 -13.05 2.79 6.37
CA PRO A 23 -12.19 3.43 5.41
C PRO A 23 -12.99 3.97 4.20
N ARG A 24 -12.53 5.09 3.66
CA ARG A 24 -13.00 5.61 2.37
C ARG A 24 -12.26 4.87 1.26
N MET A 25 -12.99 4.15 0.42
CA MET A 25 -12.45 3.52 -0.78
C MET A 25 -12.18 4.58 -1.86
N LEU A 26 -11.09 4.40 -2.60
CA LEU A 26 -10.75 5.16 -3.81
C LEU A 26 -10.76 4.18 -4.99
N LYS A 27 -11.54 4.50 -6.02
CA LYS A 27 -11.72 3.66 -7.22
C LYS A 27 -11.36 4.47 -8.48
N GLY A 28 -10.09 4.86 -8.57
CA GLY A 28 -9.62 5.79 -9.62
C GLY A 28 -9.89 7.25 -9.27
N GLU A 29 -9.90 7.59 -7.98
CA GLU A 29 -10.11 8.96 -7.49
C GLU A 29 -8.80 9.56 -6.97
N THR A 30 -8.67 10.88 -7.06
CA THR A 30 -7.59 11.63 -6.41
C THR A 30 -7.91 11.86 -4.93
N PHE A 31 -6.87 12.02 -4.10
CA PHE A 31 -7.03 12.33 -2.69
C PHE A 31 -6.06 13.42 -2.25
N ASN A 32 -6.59 14.48 -1.66
CA ASN A 32 -5.77 15.61 -1.23
C ASN A 32 -5.19 15.37 0.18
N PHE A 33 -3.95 14.90 0.22
CA PHE A 33 -3.20 14.65 1.46
C PHE A 33 -2.73 15.91 2.18
N SER A 34 -2.68 17.08 1.53
CA SER A 34 -2.17 18.31 2.15
C SER A 34 -3.05 18.84 3.30
N LYS A 35 -4.27 18.30 3.44
CA LYS A 35 -5.20 18.67 4.52
C LYS A 35 -4.90 17.98 5.85
N TYR A 36 -4.02 16.98 5.86
CA TYR A 36 -3.75 16.12 7.01
C TYR A 36 -2.31 16.35 7.46
N GLU A 37 -2.11 17.32 8.34
CA GLU A 37 -0.82 17.55 8.99
C GLU A 37 -0.70 16.72 10.27
N ASP A 38 0.53 16.42 10.70
CA ASP A 38 0.77 15.72 11.97
C ASP A 38 0.22 16.56 13.14
N GLY A 39 -0.55 15.91 14.02
CA GLY A 39 -1.15 16.54 15.20
C GLY A 39 -2.52 17.18 15.00
N ASN A 40 -3.03 17.26 13.77
CA ASN A 40 -4.37 17.80 13.48
C ASN A 40 -5.43 16.68 13.39
N ASN A 41 -6.65 16.98 13.82
CA ASN A 41 -7.80 16.09 13.69
C ASN A 41 -8.78 16.56 12.59
N PRO A 42 -9.37 15.65 11.80
CA PRO A 42 -9.05 14.22 11.76
C PRO A 42 -7.68 13.98 11.10
N PHE A 43 -7.04 12.86 11.46
CA PHE A 43 -5.78 12.40 10.86
C PHE A 43 -6.01 11.09 10.11
N ILE A 44 -5.05 10.69 9.28
CA ILE A 44 -5.09 9.41 8.56
C ILE A 44 -4.55 8.31 9.49
N ILE A 45 -5.36 7.33 9.85
CA ILE A 45 -4.88 6.15 10.60
C ILE A 45 -4.02 5.29 9.67
N GLU A 46 -4.56 5.00 8.49
CA GLU A 46 -3.96 4.11 7.51
C GLU A 46 -4.39 4.49 6.09
N ALA A 47 -3.50 4.35 5.12
CA ALA A 47 -3.85 4.33 3.72
C ALA A 47 -3.04 3.29 2.95
N LEU A 48 -3.69 2.60 2.02
CA LEU A 48 -3.08 1.75 1.01
C LEU A 48 -3.55 2.27 -0.34
N LEU A 49 -2.61 2.69 -1.17
CA LEU A 49 -2.89 3.40 -2.42
C LEU A 49 -2.03 2.80 -3.52
N PHE A 50 -2.62 2.61 -4.69
CA PHE A 50 -1.93 2.12 -5.86
C PHE A 50 -2.32 2.94 -7.08
N ASP A 51 -1.32 3.52 -7.73
CA ASP A 51 -1.45 4.21 -9.00
C ASP A 51 -1.15 3.22 -10.13
N LYS A 52 -2.21 2.73 -10.76
CA LYS A 52 -2.12 1.76 -11.88
C LYS A 52 -1.44 2.32 -13.12
N ALA A 53 -1.40 3.64 -13.30
CA ALA A 53 -0.80 4.24 -14.49
C ALA A 53 0.73 4.31 -14.39
N THR A 54 1.27 4.36 -13.18
CA THR A 54 2.71 4.48 -12.93
C THR A 54 3.32 3.27 -12.20
N ASP A 55 2.49 2.30 -11.83
CA ASP A 55 2.82 1.16 -10.96
C ASP A 55 3.53 1.58 -9.66
N VAL A 56 3.02 2.66 -9.04
CA VAL A 56 3.51 3.17 -7.77
C VAL A 56 2.51 2.88 -6.66
N SER A 57 2.99 2.25 -5.61
CA SER A 57 2.25 1.98 -4.38
C SER A 57 2.68 2.92 -3.26
N TYR A 58 1.70 3.44 -2.51
CA TYR A 58 1.93 4.21 -1.30
C TYR A 58 1.26 3.55 -0.11
N THR A 59 1.98 3.50 1.00
CA THR A 59 1.46 3.04 2.29
C THR A 59 1.62 4.15 3.31
N VAL A 60 0.56 4.43 4.06
CA VAL A 60 0.57 5.40 5.16
C VAL A 60 0.12 4.68 6.41
N ARG A 61 0.87 4.81 7.50
CA ARG A 61 0.48 4.34 8.83
C ARG A 61 0.78 5.40 9.86
N HIS A 62 -0.13 5.61 10.80
CA HIS A 62 0.08 6.55 11.89
C HIS A 62 0.28 5.82 13.22
N THR A 63 1.51 5.84 13.75
CA THR A 63 1.90 5.21 15.03
C THR A 63 2.43 6.26 16.03
N GLY A 64 1.74 7.41 16.12
CA GLY A 64 2.19 8.61 16.84
C GLY A 64 2.92 9.64 15.96
N LYS A 65 3.36 9.21 14.78
CA LYS A 65 3.82 10.03 13.65
C LYS A 65 3.49 9.29 12.35
N TYR A 66 3.43 10.00 11.23
CA TYR A 66 3.27 9.34 9.93
C TYR A 66 4.51 8.55 9.54
N ILE A 67 4.29 7.29 9.17
CA ILE A 67 5.25 6.43 8.47
C ILE A 67 4.69 6.23 7.06
N ILE A 68 5.41 6.76 6.08
CA ILE A 68 5.00 6.74 4.67
C ILE A 68 6.00 5.92 3.88
N GLY A 69 5.52 4.86 3.24
CA GLY A 69 6.27 4.08 2.26
C GLY A 69 5.82 4.44 0.85
N LYS A 70 6.78 4.60 -0.06
CA LYS A 70 6.56 4.68 -1.51
C LYS A 70 7.32 3.53 -2.14
N PHE A 71 6.69 2.83 -3.07
CA PHE A 71 7.32 1.74 -3.79
C PHE A 71 6.96 1.81 -5.27
N ASN A 72 7.95 1.83 -6.16
CA ASN A 72 7.76 1.77 -7.61
C ASN A 72 8.04 0.35 -8.07
N LEU A 73 7.03 -0.35 -8.61
CA LEU A 73 7.21 -1.73 -9.04
C LEU A 73 8.11 -1.82 -10.29
N ASN A 74 8.19 -0.76 -11.08
CA ASN A 74 9.05 -0.70 -12.27
C ASN A 74 10.55 -0.68 -11.96
N ASP A 75 10.95 -0.51 -10.70
CA ASP A 75 12.35 -0.57 -10.27
C ASP A 75 12.88 -2.02 -10.19
N TYR A 76 12.02 -3.02 -10.38
CA TYR A 76 12.31 -4.45 -10.21
C TYR A 76 11.75 -5.28 -11.37
N THR A 77 12.19 -6.53 -11.49
CA THR A 77 11.62 -7.46 -12.48
C THR A 77 10.48 -8.27 -11.87
N ASP A 78 9.58 -8.79 -12.72
CA ASP A 78 8.46 -9.63 -12.27
C ASP A 78 8.90 -10.86 -11.47
N GLU A 79 10.11 -11.37 -11.73
CA GLU A 79 10.75 -12.49 -11.03
C GLU A 79 11.00 -12.20 -9.55
N ASN A 80 11.15 -10.92 -9.18
CA ASN A 80 11.35 -10.50 -7.79
C ASN A 80 10.04 -10.51 -7.00
N PHE A 81 8.90 -10.70 -7.65
CA PHE A 81 7.59 -10.57 -7.00
C PHE A 81 6.85 -11.89 -6.87
N VAL A 82 6.25 -12.09 -5.70
CA VAL A 82 5.28 -13.16 -5.45
C VAL A 82 3.93 -12.53 -5.10
N GLY A 83 2.89 -12.86 -5.87
CA GLY A 83 1.53 -12.38 -5.62
C GLY A 83 0.92 -13.00 -4.36
N VAL A 84 0.25 -12.18 -3.55
CA VAL A 84 -0.44 -12.61 -2.33
C VAL A 84 -1.79 -11.90 -2.22
N GLU A 85 -2.82 -12.64 -1.83
CA GLU A 85 -4.17 -12.13 -1.72
C GLU A 85 -4.70 -12.38 -0.30
N TYR A 86 -5.39 -11.38 0.27
CA TYR A 86 -6.03 -11.51 1.58
C TYR A 86 -7.53 -11.28 1.47
N LEU A 87 -8.32 -12.05 2.21
CA LEU A 87 -9.77 -11.88 2.25
C LEU A 87 -10.12 -10.56 2.94
N SER A 88 -10.98 -9.77 2.30
CA SER A 88 -11.49 -8.54 2.89
C SER A 88 -12.68 -8.82 3.79
N HIS A 89 -12.52 -8.59 5.09
CA HIS A 89 -13.62 -8.65 6.06
C HIS A 89 -14.28 -7.29 6.33
N ARG A 90 -13.54 -6.19 6.16
CA ARG A 90 -13.96 -4.83 6.58
C ARG A 90 -14.11 -3.84 5.44
N LEU A 91 -13.66 -4.16 4.22
CA LEU A 91 -13.85 -3.29 3.05
C LEU A 91 -15.12 -3.70 2.32
N LYS A 92 -16.03 -2.74 2.16
CA LYS A 92 -17.30 -2.94 1.48
C LYS A 92 -17.04 -3.25 -0.01
N ASP A 93 -17.77 -4.22 -0.55
CA ASP A 93 -17.76 -4.59 -1.98
C ASP A 93 -16.40 -5.11 -2.52
N VAL A 94 -15.46 -5.41 -1.61
CA VAL A 94 -14.17 -6.04 -1.93
C VAL A 94 -14.20 -7.50 -1.49
N ASN A 95 -13.78 -8.42 -2.36
CA ASN A 95 -13.60 -9.82 -2.03
C ASN A 95 -12.18 -10.05 -1.49
N LYS A 96 -11.18 -9.57 -2.23
CA LYS A 96 -9.76 -9.74 -1.89
C LYS A 96 -9.00 -8.43 -2.00
N VAL A 97 -7.98 -8.31 -1.16
CA VAL A 97 -6.97 -7.25 -1.19
C VAL A 97 -5.70 -7.86 -1.76
N ASN A 98 -5.18 -7.28 -2.83
CA ASN A 98 -4.07 -7.83 -3.59
C ASN A 98 -2.76 -7.15 -3.21
N PHE A 99 -1.72 -7.96 -3.05
CA PHE A 99 -0.37 -7.51 -2.75
C PHE A 99 0.64 -8.27 -3.61
N LYS A 100 1.83 -7.67 -3.77
CA LYS A 100 3.04 -8.34 -4.21
C LYS A 100 4.07 -8.31 -3.09
N GLN A 101 4.66 -9.46 -2.77
CA GLN A 101 5.85 -9.54 -1.93
C GLN A 101 7.09 -9.35 -2.78
N LEU A 102 7.98 -8.43 -2.40
CA LEU A 102 9.29 -8.29 -3.02
C LEU A 102 10.28 -9.23 -2.31
N TRP A 103 10.97 -10.05 -3.08
CA TRP A 103 12.02 -10.94 -2.61
C TRP A 103 13.32 -10.67 -3.37
N LEU A 104 14.39 -10.38 -2.64
CA LEU A 104 15.71 -10.11 -3.21
C LEU A 104 16.76 -11.07 -2.62
N PRO A 105 17.76 -11.48 -3.41
CA PRO A 105 18.85 -12.32 -2.93
C PRO A 105 19.78 -11.51 -2.01
N GLU A 106 20.10 -12.08 -0.85
CA GLU A 106 21.10 -11.55 0.08
C GLU A 106 21.92 -12.67 0.68
N GLU A 107 23.20 -12.42 0.92
CA GLU A 107 24.07 -13.37 1.63
C GLU A 107 23.56 -13.59 3.06
N ASP A 108 23.68 -14.82 3.55
CA ASP A 108 23.30 -15.19 4.90
C ASP A 108 24.41 -15.99 5.56
N GLU A 109 24.92 -15.48 6.68
CA GLU A 109 25.96 -16.14 7.47
C GLU A 109 25.51 -17.52 7.99
N ASN A 110 24.21 -17.71 8.26
CA ASN A 110 23.68 -19.01 8.66
C ASN A 110 23.55 -20.00 7.48
N CYS A 111 23.78 -19.52 6.26
CA CYS A 111 23.84 -20.32 5.05
C CYS A 111 25.23 -20.26 4.41
N GLU A 112 26.29 -20.09 5.23
CA GLU A 112 27.69 -20.05 4.77
C GLU A 112 27.93 -18.97 3.68
N GLY A 113 27.23 -17.83 3.79
CA GLY A 113 27.33 -16.73 2.82
C GLY A 113 26.63 -17.00 1.48
N MET A 114 25.88 -18.10 1.35
CA MET A 114 25.11 -18.36 0.13
C MET A 114 23.96 -17.33 -0.01
N PRO A 115 23.68 -16.87 -1.25
CA PRO A 115 22.57 -15.96 -1.48
C PRO A 115 21.23 -16.67 -1.23
N VAL A 116 20.42 -16.10 -0.34
CA VAL A 116 19.07 -16.57 -0.03
C VAL A 116 18.06 -15.46 -0.29
N MET A 117 16.85 -15.83 -0.70
CA MET A 117 15.78 -14.87 -0.94
C MET A 117 15.23 -14.34 0.37
N LYS A 118 15.31 -13.03 0.59
CA LYS A 118 14.74 -12.34 1.76
C LYS A 118 13.60 -11.42 1.35
N MET A 119 12.47 -11.52 2.05
CA MET A 119 11.33 -10.63 1.81
C MET A 119 11.68 -9.21 2.24
N LYS A 120 11.48 -8.25 1.35
CA LYS A 120 11.81 -6.83 1.58
C LYS A 120 10.61 -5.96 1.81
N ALA A 121 9.51 -6.26 1.12
CA ALA A 121 8.30 -5.47 1.23
C ALA A 121 7.07 -6.33 0.91
N LEU A 122 5.94 -5.94 1.50
CA LEU A 122 4.61 -6.37 1.11
C LEU A 122 3.90 -5.13 0.53
N ILE A 123 3.65 -5.13 -0.77
CA ILE A 123 3.29 -3.95 -1.54
C ILE A 123 1.86 -4.10 -2.01
N PHE A 124 0.99 -3.13 -1.68
CA PHE A 124 -0.40 -3.16 -2.10
C PHE A 124 -0.53 -2.86 -3.60
N THR A 125 -1.33 -3.67 -4.31
CA THR A 125 -1.50 -3.59 -5.77
C THR A 125 -2.96 -3.57 -6.23
N GLY A 126 -3.90 -3.25 -5.34
CA GLY A 126 -5.32 -3.08 -5.69
C GLY A 126 -6.27 -4.07 -5.02
N PHE A 127 -7.50 -4.12 -5.51
CA PHE A 127 -8.58 -4.97 -4.98
C PHE A 127 -9.22 -5.81 -6.07
N ASP A 128 -9.69 -7.00 -5.68
CA ASP A 128 -10.69 -7.73 -6.44
C ASP A 128 -12.08 -7.39 -5.88
N CYS A 129 -12.86 -6.64 -6.66
CA CYS A 129 -14.23 -6.30 -6.31
C CYS A 129 -15.15 -7.51 -6.48
N LYS A 130 -16.18 -7.63 -5.63
CA LYS A 130 -17.23 -8.62 -5.83
C LYS A 130 -18.00 -8.25 -7.09
N THR A 131 -18.08 -9.16 -8.06
CA THR A 131 -19.02 -9.02 -9.16
C THR A 131 -20.44 -9.14 -8.61
N GLU A 132 -21.29 -8.15 -8.88
CA GLU A 132 -22.72 -8.27 -8.64
C GLU A 132 -23.24 -9.46 -9.46
N LYS A 133 -23.93 -10.39 -8.79
CA LYS A 133 -24.71 -11.44 -9.44
C LYS A 133 -26.13 -10.96 -9.68
#